data_AF-A0ABD0S146-F1
#
_entry.id   AF-A0ABD0S146-F1
#
_cell.length_a   1.000
_cell.length_b   1.000
_cell.length_c   1.000
_cell.angle_alpha   90.00
_cell.angle_beta   90.00
_cell.angle_gamma   90.00
#
_symmetry.space_group_name_H-M   'P 1'
#
loop_
_entity.id
_entity.type
_entity.pdbx_description
1 polymer ?
#
loop_
_entity_poly.entity_id
_entity_poly.type
_entity_poly.pdbx_seq_one_letter_code
_entity_poly.pdbx_strand_id
1 'polypeptide(L)'
;IVINTGDRTVMGRIATLASSLEGGKTPIAKEIEHFIHIITGVAVFLGVSFFILSLILGYGWLEAVIFLIGIIVANVPEGLLATVTVCLTLTAKRMAKKNCLVKNLEAVETLGSTSTICSDKTGTLTQNRMTVAHMWFDNQIHEADTTENQSGTSFDRSSPTWSALARIAGLCNRAVFLADQNHVPILK
;
A
#
# COMPACT_ATOMS: atom_id res chain seq x y z
N ILE A 1 0.60 -30.69 27.41
CA ILE A 1 0.70 -29.67 28.48
C ILE A 1 0.64 -28.32 27.80
N VAL A 2 -0.35 -27.48 28.11
CA VAL A 2 -0.42 -26.12 27.60
C VAL A 2 0.64 -25.28 28.32
N ILE A 3 1.53 -24.62 27.58
CA ILE A 3 2.65 -23.85 28.15
C ILE A 3 2.23 -22.39 28.38
N ASN A 4 1.52 -21.77 27.42
CA ASN A 4 1.04 -20.39 27.50
C ASN A 4 -0.37 -20.27 26.92
N THR A 5 -1.14 -19.30 27.44
CA THR A 5 -2.51 -18.98 26.99
C THR A 5 -2.69 -17.47 26.83
N GLY A 6 -3.63 -17.09 25.95
CA GLY A 6 -3.97 -15.68 25.67
C GLY A 6 -2.76 -14.88 25.16
N ASP A 7 -2.60 -13.67 25.70
CA ASP A 7 -1.57 -12.70 25.29
C ASP A 7 -0.13 -13.18 25.55
N ARG A 8 0.05 -14.17 26.42
CA ARG A 8 1.36 -14.76 26.72
C ARG A 8 1.83 -15.75 25.65
N THR A 9 0.95 -16.12 24.71
CA THR A 9 1.34 -16.92 23.53
C THR A 9 2.19 -16.09 22.57
N VAL A 10 2.94 -16.76 21.69
CA VAL A 10 3.76 -16.05 20.67
C VAL A 10 2.89 -15.17 19.78
N MET A 11 1.75 -15.70 19.30
CA MET A 11 0.80 -14.93 18.49
C MET A 11 0.12 -13.82 19.29
N GLY A 12 -0.19 -14.06 20.57
CA GLY A 12 -0.72 -13.03 21.46
C GLY A 12 0.21 -11.83 21.56
N ARG A 13 1.50 -12.08 21.81
CA ARG A 13 2.52 -11.01 21.87
C ARG A 13 2.68 -10.26 20.55
N ILE A 14 2.64 -10.95 19.41
CA ILE A 14 2.71 -10.31 18.08
C ILE A 14 1.48 -9.43 17.84
N ALA A 15 0.29 -9.92 18.19
CA ALA A 15 -0.95 -9.16 18.05
C ALA A 15 -0.94 -7.90 18.93
N THR A 16 -0.53 -8.02 20.20
CA THR A 16 -0.39 -6.87 21.10
C THR A 16 0.59 -5.84 20.55
N LEU A 17 1.75 -6.29 20.05
CA LEU A 17 2.73 -5.40 19.43
C LEU A 17 2.14 -4.66 18.23
N ALA A 18 1.51 -5.39 17.31
CA ALA A 18 0.92 -4.84 16.09
C ALA A 18 -0.21 -3.83 16.38
N SER A 19 -0.99 -4.03 17.46
CA SER A 19 -2.05 -3.09 17.85
C SER A 19 -1.52 -1.87 18.61
N SER A 20 -0.40 -2.00 19.33
CA SER A 20 0.16 -0.94 20.19
C SER A 20 1.03 0.08 19.44
N LEU A 21 1.41 -0.21 18.19
CA LEU A 21 2.22 0.68 17.38
C LEU A 21 1.36 1.82 16.82
N GLU A 22 1.64 3.04 17.28
CA GLU A 22 1.06 4.24 16.68
C GLU A 22 1.66 4.50 15.31
N GLY A 23 0.80 4.82 14.34
CA GLY A 23 1.23 5.27 13.03
C GLY A 23 1.84 6.67 13.11
N GLY A 24 2.96 6.90 12.42
CA GLY A 24 3.49 8.24 12.23
C GLY A 24 2.66 9.07 11.24
N LYS A 25 2.87 10.39 11.22
CA LYS A 25 2.28 11.29 10.19
C LYS A 25 2.72 10.87 8.79
N THR A 26 1.77 10.78 7.87
CA THR A 26 2.02 10.48 6.45
C THR A 26 2.78 11.63 5.76
N PRO A 27 3.48 11.38 4.63
CA PRO A 27 4.16 12.43 3.88
C PRO A 27 3.21 13.56 3.47
N ILE A 28 2.06 13.24 2.87
CA ILE A 28 1.06 14.24 2.50
C ILE A 28 0.54 15.06 3.70
N ALA A 29 0.35 14.44 4.88
CA ALA A 29 -0.06 15.18 6.07
C ALA A 29 1.01 16.19 6.53
N LYS A 30 2.29 15.83 6.44
CA LYS A 30 3.42 16.73 6.74
C LYS A 30 3.50 17.89 5.76
N GLU A 31 3.32 17.63 4.46
CA GLU A 31 3.32 18.67 3.43
C GLU A 31 2.15 19.64 3.58
N ILE A 32 0.94 19.13 3.91
CA ILE A 32 -0.21 19.99 4.21
C ILE A 32 0.05 20.86 5.43
N GLU A 33 0.61 20.31 6.51
CA GLU A 33 0.96 21.06 7.71
C GLU A 33 2.01 22.15 7.43
N HIS A 34 3.04 21.82 6.65
CA HIS A 34 4.06 22.77 6.22
C HIS A 34 3.45 23.92 5.39
N PHE A 35 2.59 23.57 4.44
CA PHE A 35 1.88 24.55 3.61
C PHE A 35 0.98 25.47 4.44
N ILE A 36 0.22 24.92 5.39
CA ILE A 36 -0.62 25.70 6.30
C ILE A 36 0.22 26.68 7.12
N HIS A 37 1.34 26.23 7.69
CA HIS A 37 2.23 27.11 8.46
C HIS A 37 2.76 28.29 7.64
N ILE A 38 3.12 28.06 6.37
CA ILE A 38 3.56 29.15 5.48
C ILE A 38 2.43 30.16 5.26
N ILE A 39 1.24 29.70 4.89
CA ILE A 39 0.11 30.59 4.63
C ILE A 39 -0.30 31.35 5.88
N THR A 40 -0.43 30.67 7.03
CA THR A 40 -0.75 31.33 8.29
C THR A 40 0.30 32.35 8.67
N GLY A 41 1.59 32.06 8.45
CA GLY A 41 2.68 33.01 8.67
C GLY A 41 2.50 34.29 7.83
N VAL A 42 2.21 34.16 6.54
CA VAL A 42 1.96 35.30 5.64
C VAL A 42 0.69 36.06 6.05
N ALA A 43 -0.39 35.35 6.36
CA ALA A 43 -1.68 35.95 6.74
C ALA A 43 -1.55 36.78 8.02
N VAL A 44 -0.86 36.26 9.04
CA VAL A 44 -0.63 36.99 10.30
C VAL A 44 0.32 38.16 10.08
N PHE A 45 1.39 37.98 9.30
CA PHE A 45 2.34 39.06 8.98
C PHE A 45 1.64 40.24 8.29
N LEU A 46 0.83 39.97 7.25
CA LEU A 46 0.06 41.00 6.57
C LEU A 46 -1.01 41.59 7.49
N GLY A 47 -1.77 40.75 8.21
CA GLY A 47 -2.81 41.19 9.13
C GLY A 47 -2.29 42.17 10.18
N VAL A 48 -1.21 41.82 10.89
CA VAL A 48 -0.61 42.67 11.92
C VAL A 48 0.01 43.94 11.33
N SER A 49 0.70 43.82 10.18
CA SER A 49 1.30 44.99 9.52
C SER A 49 0.26 46.03 9.11
N PHE A 50 -0.83 45.58 8.47
CA PHE A 50 -1.93 46.47 8.08
C PHE A 50 -2.74 46.97 9.28
N PHE A 51 -2.88 46.18 10.33
CA PHE A 51 -3.49 46.63 11.58
C PHE A 51 -2.71 47.82 12.18
N ILE A 52 -1.39 47.69 12.33
CA ILE A 52 -0.53 48.79 12.83
C ILE A 52 -0.63 50.00 11.90
N LEU A 53 -0.58 49.79 10.58
CA LEU A 53 -0.66 50.86 9.59
C LEU A 53 -2.01 51.60 9.63
N SER A 54 -3.12 50.89 9.82
CA SER A 54 -4.45 51.50 9.98
C SER A 54 -4.55 52.38 11.23
N LEU A 55 -3.92 51.98 12.35
CA LEU A 55 -3.86 52.82 13.54
C LEU A 55 -3.03 54.08 13.32
N ILE A 56 -1.92 53.98 12.58
CA ILE A 56 -1.09 55.13 12.21
C ILE A 56 -1.85 56.12 11.31
N LEU A 57 -2.68 55.61 10.40
CA LEU A 57 -3.52 56.43 9.51
C LEU A 57 -4.74 57.07 10.21
N GLY A 58 -4.96 56.77 11.49
CA GLY A 58 -6.03 57.37 12.30
C GLY A 58 -7.39 56.68 12.19
N TYR A 59 -7.45 55.43 11.69
CA TYR A 59 -8.68 54.64 11.72
C TYR A 59 -9.09 54.29 13.16
N GLY A 60 -10.40 54.15 13.39
CA GLY A 60 -10.91 53.73 14.69
C GLY A 60 -10.46 52.30 15.05
N TRP A 61 -10.27 52.01 16.34
CA TRP A 61 -9.81 50.68 16.79
C TRP A 61 -10.73 49.55 16.31
N LEU A 62 -12.03 49.81 16.24
CA LEU A 62 -13.03 48.88 15.76
C LEU A 62 -12.90 48.61 14.24
N GLU A 63 -12.62 49.64 13.46
CA GLU A 63 -12.38 49.53 12.00
C GLU A 63 -11.09 48.77 11.71
N ALA A 64 -10.02 49.05 12.48
CA ALA A 64 -8.75 48.34 12.37
C ALA A 64 -8.89 46.83 12.63
N VAL A 65 -9.68 46.42 13.63
CA VAL A 65 -9.98 45.00 13.90
C VAL A 65 -10.79 44.36 12.77
N ILE A 66 -11.76 45.08 12.19
CA ILE A 66 -12.52 44.58 11.03
C ILE A 66 -11.59 44.34 9.84
N PHE A 67 -10.65 45.27 9.56
CA PHE A 67 -9.65 45.09 8.51
C PHE A 67 -8.72 43.90 8.78
N LEU A 68 -8.27 43.71 10.02
CA LEU A 68 -7.45 42.56 10.42
C LEU A 68 -8.15 41.24 10.12
N ILE A 69 -9.40 41.09 10.55
CA ILE A 69 -10.20 39.87 10.31
C ILE A 69 -10.39 39.66 8.81
N GLY A 70 -10.70 40.73 8.07
CA GLY A 70 -10.88 40.68 6.62
C GLY A 70 -9.63 40.18 5.89
N ILE A 71 -8.44 40.66 6.29
CA ILE A 71 -7.16 40.22 5.70
C ILE A 71 -6.87 38.76 6.05
N ILE A 72 -7.14 38.33 7.29
CA ILE A 72 -6.92 36.94 7.69
C ILE A 72 -7.83 36.01 6.87
N VAL A 73 -9.14 36.29 6.83
CA VAL A 73 -10.10 35.46 6.08
C VAL A 73 -9.74 35.43 4.60
N ALA A 74 -9.36 36.57 3.99
CA ALA A 74 -8.97 36.61 2.59
C ALA A 74 -7.73 35.77 2.24
N ASN A 75 -6.86 35.49 3.22
CA ASN A 75 -5.63 34.71 3.01
C ASN A 75 -5.77 33.23 3.42
N VAL A 76 -6.80 32.84 4.18
CA VAL A 76 -7.01 31.44 4.59
C VAL A 76 -7.72 30.70 3.46
N PRO A 77 -7.13 29.64 2.88
CA PRO A 77 -7.76 28.93 1.76
C PRO A 77 -8.78 27.91 2.28
N GLU A 78 -10.03 28.32 2.51
CA GLU A 78 -11.05 27.44 3.10
C GLU A 78 -11.39 26.22 2.22
N GLY A 79 -11.17 26.35 0.90
CA GLY A 79 -11.42 25.28 -0.06
C GLY A 79 -10.31 24.22 -0.17
N LEU A 80 -9.11 24.46 0.36
CA LEU A 80 -7.95 23.62 0.08
C LEU A 80 -8.12 22.18 0.61
N LEU A 81 -8.50 22.04 1.88
CA LEU A 81 -8.63 20.71 2.49
C LEU A 81 -9.70 19.87 1.79
N ALA A 82 -10.80 20.52 1.36
CA ALA A 82 -11.86 19.87 0.61
C ALA A 82 -11.39 19.40 -0.77
N THR A 83 -10.67 20.25 -1.53
CA THR A 83 -10.17 19.88 -2.86
C THR A 83 -9.13 18.78 -2.80
N VAL A 84 -8.21 18.82 -1.82
CA VAL A 84 -7.23 17.74 -1.60
C VAL A 84 -7.93 16.41 -1.31
N THR A 85 -8.94 16.41 -0.43
CA THR A 85 -9.70 15.20 -0.09
C THR A 85 -10.43 14.62 -1.30
N VAL A 86 -11.05 15.48 -2.13
CA VAL A 86 -11.71 15.05 -3.37
C VAL A 86 -10.71 14.47 -4.37
N CYS A 87 -9.56 15.11 -4.56
CA CYS A 87 -8.49 14.62 -5.43
C CYS A 87 -7.97 13.24 -5.00
N LEU A 88 -7.71 13.05 -3.69
CA LEU A 88 -7.30 11.75 -3.14
C LEU A 88 -8.39 10.69 -3.33
N THR A 89 -9.65 11.05 -3.08
CA THR A 89 -10.80 10.14 -3.25
C THR A 89 -10.96 9.67 -4.69
N LEU A 90 -10.85 10.58 -5.67
CA LEU A 90 -10.90 10.23 -7.09
C LEU A 90 -9.76 9.28 -7.47
N THR A 91 -8.58 9.49 -6.91
CA THR A 91 -7.41 8.63 -7.16
C THR A 91 -7.58 7.26 -6.51
N ALA A 92 -8.05 7.19 -5.27
CA ALA A 92 -8.40 5.95 -4.59
C ALA A 92 -9.46 5.16 -5.37
N LYS A 93 -10.48 5.83 -5.92
CA LYS A 93 -11.48 5.20 -6.78
C LYS A 93 -10.88 4.63 -8.07
N ARG A 94 -9.90 5.30 -8.68
CA ARG A 94 -9.17 4.78 -9.85
C ARG A 94 -8.31 3.55 -9.50
N MET A 95 -7.70 3.52 -8.32
CA MET A 95 -6.94 2.35 -7.82
C MET A 95 -7.86 1.16 -7.52
N ALA A 96 -9.02 1.42 -6.91
CA ALA A 96 -10.01 0.38 -6.61
C ALA A 96 -10.54 -0.31 -7.88
N LYS A 97 -10.71 0.44 -8.99
CA LYS A 97 -11.06 -0.14 -10.30
C LYS A 97 -10.01 -1.11 -10.85
N LYS A 98 -8.78 -1.06 -10.35
CA LYS A 98 -7.67 -1.98 -10.69
C LYS A 98 -7.41 -3.01 -9.59
N ASN A 99 -8.41 -3.33 -8.77
CA ASN A 99 -8.33 -4.27 -7.65
C ASN A 99 -7.32 -3.88 -6.55
N CYS A 100 -6.91 -2.61 -6.47
CA CYS A 100 -6.10 -2.08 -5.38
C CYS A 100 -6.98 -1.26 -4.43
N LEU A 101 -7.41 -1.88 -3.33
CA LEU A 101 -8.28 -1.25 -2.34
C LEU A 101 -7.45 -0.40 -1.35
N VAL A 102 -7.78 0.88 -1.27
CA VAL A 102 -7.14 1.81 -0.33
C VAL A 102 -8.08 2.07 0.86
N LYS A 103 -7.62 1.77 2.08
CA LYS A 103 -8.39 2.00 3.33
C LYS A 103 -8.21 3.41 3.87
N ASN A 104 -7.00 3.98 3.74
CA ASN A 104 -6.64 5.32 4.19
C ASN A 104 -6.30 6.19 2.97
N LEU A 105 -7.03 7.28 2.75
CA LEU A 105 -6.86 8.12 1.55
C LEU A 105 -5.43 8.67 1.40
N GLU A 106 -4.76 8.98 2.50
CA GLU A 106 -3.37 9.48 2.50
C GLU A 106 -2.37 8.44 1.97
N ALA A 107 -2.67 7.15 2.08
CA ALA A 107 -1.80 6.07 1.61
C ALA A 107 -1.64 6.05 0.08
N VAL A 108 -2.58 6.66 -0.65
CA VAL A 108 -2.50 6.82 -2.11
C VAL A 108 -1.23 7.57 -2.51
N GLU A 109 -0.93 8.67 -1.80
CA GLU A 109 0.26 9.48 -2.07
C GLU A 109 1.52 8.83 -1.52
N THR A 110 1.43 8.20 -0.34
CA THR A 110 2.57 7.54 0.29
C THR A 110 3.24 6.52 -0.62
N LEU A 111 2.47 5.80 -1.44
CA LEU A 111 3.04 4.86 -2.43
C LEU A 111 3.89 5.58 -3.50
N GLY A 112 3.54 6.81 -3.87
CA GLY A 112 4.28 7.63 -4.82
C GLY A 112 5.55 8.25 -4.23
N SER A 113 5.58 8.55 -2.93
CA SER A 113 6.74 9.05 -2.20
C SER A 113 7.60 7.95 -1.55
N THR A 114 7.26 6.68 -1.75
CA THR A 114 8.00 5.54 -1.20
C THR A 114 9.37 5.40 -1.86
N SER A 115 10.44 5.44 -1.06
CA SER A 115 11.83 5.26 -1.52
C SER A 115 12.38 3.85 -1.28
N THR A 116 11.72 3.04 -0.45
CA THR A 116 12.15 1.67 -0.13
C THR A 116 10.95 0.78 0.08
N ILE A 117 10.94 -0.39 -0.57
CA ILE A 117 9.89 -1.40 -0.43
C ILE A 117 10.43 -2.58 0.36
N CYS A 118 9.87 -2.80 1.54
CA CYS A 118 10.10 -4.01 2.33
C CYS A 118 9.03 -5.03 1.95
N SER A 119 9.42 -6.10 1.26
CA SER A 119 8.49 -7.14 0.79
C SER A 119 8.72 -8.46 1.51
N ASP A 120 7.65 -9.11 1.94
CA ASP A 120 7.73 -10.50 2.40
C ASP A 120 7.89 -11.44 1.20
N LYS A 121 8.57 -12.57 1.39
CA LYS A 121 8.77 -13.53 0.31
C LYS A 121 7.54 -14.39 0.10
N THR A 122 7.10 -15.09 1.15
CA THR A 122 6.16 -16.20 1.01
C THR A 122 4.72 -15.68 0.98
N GLY A 123 4.02 -15.88 -0.13
CA GLY A 123 2.64 -15.39 -0.29
C GLY A 123 2.53 -13.92 -0.71
N THR A 124 3.65 -13.23 -0.88
CA THR A 124 3.71 -11.88 -1.49
C THR A 124 4.54 -11.90 -2.77
N LEU A 125 5.84 -12.22 -2.72
CA LEU A 125 6.65 -12.40 -3.94
C LEU A 125 6.44 -13.78 -4.58
N THR A 126 6.22 -14.81 -3.76
CA THR A 126 5.95 -16.17 -4.23
C THR A 126 4.48 -16.55 -4.03
N GLN A 127 4.00 -17.50 -4.83
CA GLN A 127 2.62 -18.00 -4.78
C GLN A 127 2.27 -18.80 -3.51
N ASN A 128 3.19 -18.94 -2.55
CA ASN A 128 3.05 -19.82 -1.39
C ASN A 128 2.60 -21.26 -1.75
N ARG A 129 3.11 -21.75 -2.88
CA ARG A 129 2.79 -23.06 -3.44
C ARG A 129 4.07 -23.70 -3.96
N MET A 130 4.29 -24.96 -3.59
CA MET A 130 5.40 -25.75 -4.13
C MET A 130 5.05 -26.17 -5.57
N THR A 131 5.92 -25.80 -6.52
CA THR A 131 5.78 -26.10 -7.94
C THR A 131 7.09 -26.70 -8.45
N VAL A 132 7.02 -27.69 -9.33
CA VAL A 132 8.22 -28.26 -9.97
C VAL A 132 8.86 -27.17 -10.83
N ALA A 133 10.14 -26.88 -10.60
CA ALA A 133 10.87 -25.84 -11.31
C ALA A 133 11.83 -26.40 -12.36
N HIS A 134 12.57 -27.46 -12.00
CA HIS A 134 13.58 -28.05 -12.86
C HIS A 134 13.51 -29.58 -12.80
N MET A 135 13.85 -30.22 -13.91
CA MET A 135 13.99 -31.67 -14.04
C MET A 135 15.35 -31.96 -14.67
N TRP A 136 15.95 -33.08 -14.28
CA TRP A 136 17.23 -33.51 -14.83
C TRP A 136 17.09 -34.92 -15.41
N PHE A 137 17.25 -35.03 -16.72
CA PHE A 137 17.26 -36.29 -17.48
C PHE A 137 18.06 -36.08 -18.78
N ASP A 138 18.47 -37.17 -19.43
CA ASP A 138 19.30 -37.11 -20.66
C ASP A 138 20.55 -36.22 -20.54
N ASN A 139 21.11 -36.14 -19.32
CA ASN A 139 22.24 -35.27 -18.95
C ASN A 139 22.00 -33.78 -19.24
N GLN A 140 20.74 -33.34 -19.23
CA GLN A 140 20.33 -31.95 -19.44
C GLN A 140 19.38 -31.48 -18.34
N ILE A 141 19.41 -30.17 -18.05
CA ILE A 141 18.46 -29.53 -17.14
C ILE A 141 17.32 -28.98 -18.00
N HIS A 142 16.10 -29.38 -17.65
CA HIS A 142 14.86 -28.89 -18.27
C HIS A 142 14.11 -28.00 -17.29
N GLU A 143 13.81 -26.77 -17.70
CA GLU A 143 13.00 -25.84 -16.92
C GLU A 143 11.51 -26.11 -17.15
N ALA A 144 10.74 -26.13 -16.06
CA ALA A 144 9.29 -26.25 -16.08
C ALA A 144 8.65 -24.87 -15.89
N ASP A 145 7.44 -24.70 -16.42
CA ASP A 145 6.69 -23.47 -16.24
C ASP A 145 6.17 -23.34 -14.80
N THR A 146 6.74 -22.39 -14.06
CA THR A 146 6.36 -22.06 -12.68
C THR A 146 5.34 -20.92 -12.58
N THR A 147 4.92 -20.32 -13.70
CA THR A 147 3.94 -19.22 -13.70
C THR A 147 2.56 -19.72 -13.30
N GLU A 148 1.76 -18.84 -12.69
CA GLU A 148 0.42 -19.19 -12.22
C GLU A 148 -0.50 -19.57 -13.38
N ASN A 149 -0.46 -18.76 -14.44
CA ASN A 149 -1.33 -18.83 -15.62
C ASN A 149 -0.76 -19.66 -16.78
N GLN A 150 0.32 -20.40 -16.56
CA GLN A 150 0.99 -21.23 -17.56
C GLN A 150 1.41 -20.48 -18.83
N SER A 151 2.03 -19.31 -18.64
CA SER A 151 2.52 -18.43 -19.71
C SER A 151 4.00 -18.60 -20.03
N GLY A 152 4.71 -19.46 -19.30
CA GLY A 152 6.13 -19.71 -19.45
C GLY A 152 6.47 -20.64 -20.60
N THR A 153 7.77 -20.88 -20.78
CA THR A 153 8.29 -21.78 -21.80
C THR A 153 8.02 -23.23 -21.43
N SER A 154 7.53 -24.01 -22.40
CA SER A 154 7.44 -25.46 -22.26
C SER A 154 8.78 -26.13 -22.55
N PHE A 155 9.00 -27.30 -21.96
CA PHE A 155 10.15 -28.15 -22.25
C PHE A 155 9.76 -29.29 -23.20
N ASP A 156 10.75 -29.90 -23.85
CA ASP A 156 10.55 -31.04 -24.74
C ASP A 156 10.09 -32.29 -23.97
N ARG A 157 8.95 -32.84 -24.40
CA ARG A 157 8.33 -34.04 -23.82
C ARG A 157 8.44 -35.26 -24.74
N SER A 158 9.17 -35.15 -25.86
CA SER A 158 9.28 -36.22 -26.85
C SER A 158 10.21 -37.36 -26.41
N SER A 159 11.13 -37.11 -25.48
CA SER A 159 12.08 -38.11 -25.01
C SER A 159 11.40 -39.29 -24.30
N PRO A 160 11.79 -40.55 -24.58
CA PRO A 160 11.30 -41.71 -23.83
C PRO A 160 11.74 -41.68 -22.35
N THR A 161 12.88 -41.04 -22.05
CA THR A 161 13.37 -40.87 -20.67
C THR A 161 12.40 -40.02 -19.84
N TRP A 162 11.84 -38.97 -20.44
CA TRP A 162 10.80 -38.16 -19.80
C TRP A 162 9.56 -39.00 -19.45
N SER A 163 9.09 -39.85 -20.38
CA SER A 163 7.92 -40.70 -20.14
C SER A 163 8.13 -41.67 -18.97
N ALA A 164 9.33 -42.23 -18.83
CA ALA A 164 9.69 -43.07 -17.70
C ALA A 164 9.69 -42.28 -16.38
N LEU A 165 10.30 -41.09 -16.37
CA LEU A 165 10.36 -40.20 -15.21
C LEU A 165 8.96 -39.75 -14.77
N ALA A 166 8.13 -39.29 -15.70
CA ALA A 166 6.75 -38.86 -15.45
C ALA A 166 5.90 -39.99 -14.87
N ARG A 167 6.07 -41.23 -15.36
CA ARG A 167 5.37 -42.40 -14.81
C ARG A 167 5.81 -42.72 -13.38
N ILE A 168 7.11 -42.62 -13.07
CA ILE A 168 7.61 -42.80 -11.70
C ILE A 168 7.00 -41.74 -10.77
N ALA A 169 7.00 -40.47 -11.19
CA ALA A 169 6.44 -39.36 -10.42
C ALA A 169 4.93 -39.48 -10.20
N GLY A 170 4.19 -40.02 -11.17
CA GLY A 170 2.75 -40.25 -11.06
C GLY A 170 2.37 -41.44 -10.18
N LEU A 171 3.08 -42.57 -10.30
CA LEU A 171 2.76 -43.81 -9.56
C LEU A 171 3.34 -43.84 -8.14
N CYS A 172 4.54 -43.29 -7.94
CA CYS A 172 5.20 -43.25 -6.63
C CYS A 172 4.77 -42.01 -5.83
N ASN A 173 3.48 -41.68 -5.85
CA ASN A 173 2.92 -40.51 -5.20
C ASN A 173 1.62 -40.86 -4.46
N ARG A 174 1.41 -40.23 -3.30
CA ARG A 174 0.20 -40.38 -2.48
C ARG A 174 -0.74 -39.19 -2.58
N ALA A 175 -0.40 -38.17 -3.37
CA ALA A 175 -1.22 -37.01 -3.60
C ALA A 175 -2.43 -37.37 -4.47
N VAL A 176 -3.61 -36.88 -4.07
CA VAL A 176 -4.87 -37.02 -4.81
C VAL A 176 -5.60 -35.68 -4.80
N PHE A 177 -6.30 -35.35 -5.87
CA PHE A 177 -7.21 -34.22 -5.88
C PHE A 177 -8.43 -34.50 -4.99
N LEU A 178 -9.01 -33.46 -4.41
CA LEU A 178 -10.26 -33.60 -3.67
C LEU A 178 -11.43 -33.83 -4.65
N ALA A 179 -12.54 -34.37 -4.12
CA ALA A 179 -13.76 -34.57 -4.90
C ALA A 179 -14.23 -33.25 -5.54
N ASP A 180 -14.82 -33.35 -6.74
CA ASP A 180 -15.34 -32.23 -7.54
C ASP A 180 -14.32 -31.19 -8.01
N GLN A 181 -13.01 -31.42 -7.85
CA GLN A 181 -11.95 -30.52 -8.35
C GLN A 181 -11.41 -30.90 -9.74
N ASN A 182 -12.02 -31.85 -10.44
CA ASN A 182 -11.55 -32.31 -11.77
C ASN A 182 -11.54 -31.21 -12.86
N HIS A 183 -12.34 -30.17 -12.68
CA HIS A 183 -12.45 -29.03 -13.58
C HIS A 183 -11.62 -27.82 -13.13
N VAL A 184 -11.01 -27.89 -11.94
CA VAL A 184 -10.14 -26.83 -11.43
C VAL A 184 -8.78 -27.03 -12.09
N PRO A 185 -8.27 -26.03 -12.83
CA PRO A 185 -6.96 -26.17 -13.44
C PRO A 185 -5.91 -26.29 -12.32
N ILE A 186 -4.92 -27.17 -12.55
CA ILE A 186 -3.84 -27.48 -11.59
C ILE A 186 -3.06 -26.20 -11.23
N LEU A 187 -3.02 -25.25 -12.16
CA LEU A 187 -2.36 -23.94 -12.11
C LEU A 187 -3.43 -22.89 -12.48
N LYS A 188 -3.47 -21.75 -11.78
CA LYS A 188 -4.61 -20.81 -11.81
C LYS A 188 -4.24 -19.57 -12.60
#